data_AF-M1EDZ0-F1
#
_entry.id   AF-M1EDZ0-F1
#
_cell.length_a   1.000
_cell.length_b   1.000
_cell.length_c   1.000
_cell.angle_alpha   90.00
_cell.angle_beta   90.00
_cell.angle_gamma   90.00
#
_symmetry.space_group_name_H-M   'P 1'
#
loop_
_entity.id
_entity.type
_entity.pdbx_description
1 polymer ?
#
loop_
_entity_poly.entity_id
_entity_poly.type
_entity_poly.pdbx_seq_one_letter_code
_entity_poly.pdbx_strand_id
1 'polypeptide(L)'
;MAAGLRKRGRAGPAARAAGLCGQWLRRAWQERRLLLLEPRYTLLVAACLCLAEVGITFWVIHRVAYTEIDWKAYMAQVEGVINGTYDYTQLQGDTGPLVYPAGFVYIFMGLYYATGQGTDIRMAQHIFAVLYLATLLLVFLIYHQTC
;
A
#
# COMPACT_ATOMS: atom_id res chain seq x y z
N MET A 1 21.81 -71.30 0.88
CA MET A 1 21.13 -70.00 0.80
C MET A 1 22.10 -68.92 1.27
N ALA A 2 22.83 -68.29 0.35
CA ALA A 2 23.82 -67.27 0.70
C ALA A 2 23.21 -65.87 0.57
N ALA A 3 23.26 -65.12 1.67
CA ALA A 3 22.68 -63.78 1.79
C ALA A 3 23.36 -62.78 0.86
N GLY A 4 22.57 -62.08 0.05
CA GLY A 4 23.03 -61.00 -0.83
C GLY A 4 23.49 -59.78 -0.02
N LEU A 5 24.78 -59.47 -0.10
CA LEU A 5 25.37 -58.23 0.40
C LEU A 5 24.81 -57.04 -0.38
N ARG A 6 23.86 -56.32 0.23
CA ARG A 6 23.28 -55.09 -0.30
C ARG A 6 24.34 -53.98 -0.29
N LYS A 7 24.94 -53.69 -1.44
CA LYS A 7 25.87 -52.57 -1.67
C LYS A 7 25.17 -51.24 -1.34
N ARG A 8 25.44 -50.66 -0.17
CA ARG A 8 25.12 -49.25 0.14
C ARG A 8 26.07 -48.38 -0.67
N GLY A 9 25.62 -47.91 -1.84
CA GLY A 9 26.33 -46.90 -2.62
C GLY A 9 26.46 -45.62 -1.80
N ARG A 10 27.69 -45.22 -1.44
CA ARG A 10 27.96 -43.91 -0.85
C ARG A 10 27.62 -42.84 -1.89
N ALA A 11 26.69 -41.95 -1.55
CA ALA A 11 26.35 -40.80 -2.38
C ALA A 11 27.63 -39.98 -2.70
N GLY A 12 27.83 -39.68 -3.98
CA GLY A 12 29.02 -38.98 -4.46
C GLY A 12 29.15 -37.56 -3.87
N PRO A 13 30.37 -36.99 -3.82
CA PRO A 13 30.64 -35.69 -3.19
C PRO A 13 29.80 -34.55 -3.76
N ALA A 14 29.47 -34.58 -5.06
CA ALA A 14 28.59 -33.59 -5.70
C ALA A 14 27.13 -33.65 -5.19
N ALA A 15 26.59 -34.85 -4.94
CA ALA A 15 25.24 -35.02 -4.39
C ALA A 15 25.16 -34.59 -2.91
N ARG A 16 26.26 -34.76 -2.16
CA ARG A 16 26.40 -34.23 -0.79
C ARG A 16 26.50 -32.71 -0.77
N ALA A 17 27.24 -32.10 -1.70
CA ALA A 17 27.37 -30.65 -1.81
C ALA A 17 26.05 -29.96 -2.23
N ALA A 18 25.31 -30.55 -3.18
CA ALA A 18 23.98 -30.07 -3.57
C ALA A 18 22.97 -30.16 -2.41
N GLY A 19 23.03 -31.23 -1.62
CA GLY A 19 22.23 -31.40 -0.41
C GLY A 19 22.52 -30.36 0.67
N LEU A 20 23.81 -30.02 0.87
CA LEU A 20 24.25 -28.96 1.79
C LEU A 20 23.80 -27.56 1.34
N CYS A 21 23.94 -27.25 0.05
CA CYS A 21 23.50 -25.95 -0.50
C CYS A 21 21.99 -25.77 -0.38
N GLY A 22 21.19 -26.81 -0.68
CA GLY A 22 19.75 -26.79 -0.52
C GLY A 22 19.26 -26.77 0.94
N GLN A 23 20.05 -27.29 1.89
CA GLN A 23 19.78 -27.16 3.32
C GLN A 23 20.14 -25.75 3.84
N TRP A 24 21.22 -25.17 3.31
CA TRP A 24 21.65 -23.82 3.65
C TRP A 24 20.67 -22.76 3.14
N LEU A 25 20.21 -22.89 1.90
CA LEU A 25 19.13 -22.07 1.33
C LEU A 25 17.83 -22.17 2.13
N ARG A 26 17.45 -23.37 2.55
CA ARG A 26 16.25 -23.57 3.38
C ARG A 26 16.39 -22.96 4.77
N ARG A 27 17.56 -23.08 5.41
CA ARG A 27 17.83 -22.42 6.69
C ARG A 27 17.83 -20.90 6.57
N ALA A 28 18.53 -20.35 5.58
CA ALA A 28 18.55 -18.91 5.32
C ALA A 28 17.13 -18.38 5.02
N TRP A 29 16.30 -19.16 4.33
CA TRP A 29 14.90 -18.82 4.08
C TRP A 29 14.05 -18.89 5.35
N GLN A 30 14.23 -19.91 6.19
CA GLN A 30 13.51 -20.04 7.45
C GLN A 30 13.90 -18.96 8.46
N GLU A 31 15.17 -18.61 8.58
CA GLU A 31 15.63 -17.54 9.48
C GLU A 31 15.12 -16.17 9.05
N ARG A 32 15.16 -15.85 7.75
CA ARG A 32 14.56 -14.61 7.23
C ARG A 32 13.05 -14.56 7.45
N ARG A 33 12.37 -15.71 7.32
CA ARG A 33 10.93 -15.81 7.57
C ARG A 33 10.59 -15.65 9.05
N LEU A 34 11.43 -16.15 9.95
CA LEU A 34 11.30 -15.93 11.40
C LEU A 34 11.51 -14.46 11.75
N LEU A 35 12.51 -13.79 11.18
CA LEU A 35 12.74 -12.36 11.40
C LEU A 35 11.56 -11.47 10.97
N LEU A 36 10.82 -11.87 9.92
CA LEU A 36 9.63 -11.14 9.45
C LEU A 36 8.37 -11.43 10.26
N LEU A 37 8.35 -12.53 11.03
CA LEU A 37 7.18 -12.99 11.78
C LEU A 37 7.36 -12.89 13.29
N GLU A 38 8.58 -12.60 13.76
CA GLU A 38 8.87 -12.39 15.18
C GLU A 38 8.36 -11.01 15.63
N PRO A 39 7.50 -10.94 16.66
CA PRO A 39 6.92 -9.69 17.17
C PRO A 39 7.96 -8.63 17.53
N ARG A 40 9.16 -9.08 17.94
CA ARG A 40 10.30 -8.24 18.34
C ARG A 40 10.84 -7.37 17.20
N TYR A 41 10.72 -7.82 15.96
CA TYR A 41 11.23 -7.09 14.78
C TYR A 41 10.14 -6.37 14.00
N THR A 42 8.85 -6.56 14.35
CA THR A 42 7.70 -5.95 13.68
C THR A 42 7.82 -4.42 13.60
N LEU A 43 8.24 -3.74 14.67
CA LEU A 43 8.42 -2.28 14.65
C LEU A 43 9.54 -1.83 13.71
N LEU A 44 10.64 -2.58 13.67
CA LEU A 44 11.78 -2.23 12.80
C LEU A 44 11.40 -2.43 11.33
N VAL A 45 10.74 -3.55 11.02
CA VAL A 45 10.23 -3.82 9.67
C VAL A 45 9.20 -2.77 9.26
N ALA A 46 8.25 -2.43 10.15
CA ALA A 46 7.27 -1.38 9.92
C ALA A 46 7.92 -0.01 9.67
N ALA A 47 8.93 0.36 10.47
CA ALA A 47 9.67 1.61 10.27
C ALA A 47 10.40 1.65 8.92
N CYS A 48 11.06 0.56 8.53
CA CYS A 48 11.70 0.44 7.22
C CYS A 48 10.68 0.56 6.07
N LEU A 49 9.53 -0.10 6.19
CA LEU A 49 8.46 -0.01 5.20
C LEU A 49 7.87 1.40 5.13
N CYS A 50 7.60 2.05 6.27
CA CYS A 50 7.17 3.45 6.30
C CYS A 50 8.15 4.39 5.59
N LEU A 51 9.46 4.26 5.86
CA LEU A 51 10.47 5.09 5.22
C LEU A 51 10.53 4.86 3.71
N ALA A 52 10.44 3.60 3.29
CA ALA A 52 10.37 3.26 1.87
C ALA A 52 9.12 3.86 1.21
N GLU A 53 7.96 3.75 1.86
CA GLU A 53 6.69 4.29 1.36
C GLU A 53 6.68 5.81 1.27
N VAL A 54 7.29 6.52 2.23
CA VAL A 54 7.49 7.97 2.14
C VAL A 54 8.31 8.33 0.90
N GLY A 55 9.42 7.62 0.66
CA GLY A 55 10.28 7.86 -0.49
C GLY A 55 9.59 7.57 -1.82
N ILE A 56 8.87 6.45 -1.91
CA ILE A 56 8.11 6.05 -3.10
C ILE A 56 6.98 7.04 -3.37
N THR A 57 6.18 7.38 -2.36
CA THR A 57 5.07 8.33 -2.50
C THR A 57 5.56 9.70 -2.97
N PHE A 58 6.66 10.19 -2.38
CA PHE A 58 7.29 11.43 -2.82
C PHE A 58 7.76 11.34 -4.28
N TRP A 59 8.42 10.24 -4.66
CA TRP A 59 8.87 10.02 -6.03
C TRP A 59 7.71 9.97 -7.03
N VAL A 60 6.63 9.25 -6.70
CA VAL A 60 5.43 9.15 -7.55
C VAL A 60 4.83 10.53 -7.78
N ILE A 61 4.63 11.32 -6.74
CA ILE A 61 4.10 12.68 -6.86
C ILE A 61 4.97 13.50 -7.82
N HIS A 62 6.29 13.46 -7.70
CA HIS A 62 7.16 14.35 -8.49
C HIS A 62 7.46 13.86 -9.91
N ARG A 63 7.41 12.54 -10.16
CA ARG A 63 7.92 11.95 -11.41
C ARG A 63 6.86 11.28 -12.27
N VAL A 64 5.71 10.91 -11.71
CA VAL A 64 4.64 10.24 -12.45
C VAL A 64 3.61 11.26 -12.88
N ALA A 65 3.24 11.25 -14.16
CA ALA A 65 2.16 12.09 -14.67
C ALA A 65 0.82 11.66 -14.05
N TYR A 66 0.10 12.63 -13.48
CA TYR A 66 -1.20 12.38 -12.86
C TYR A 66 -2.33 12.68 -13.84
N THR A 67 -3.34 11.82 -13.82
CA THR A 67 -4.57 11.97 -14.60
C THR A 67 -5.71 12.29 -13.64
N GLU A 68 -6.32 13.45 -13.81
CA GLU A 68 -7.22 14.11 -12.84
C GLU A 68 -8.72 13.90 -13.11
N ILE A 69 -9.10 12.83 -13.83
CA ILE A 69 -10.47 12.58 -14.30
C ILE A 69 -11.49 12.63 -13.15
N ASP A 70 -11.26 11.82 -12.12
CA ASP A 70 -12.18 11.75 -10.98
C ASP A 70 -12.14 13.03 -10.15
N TRP A 71 -10.96 13.61 -9.94
CA TRP A 71 -10.81 14.84 -9.16
C TRP A 71 -11.64 15.99 -9.75
N LYS A 72 -11.55 16.20 -11.07
CA LYS A 72 -12.35 17.22 -11.76
C LYS A 72 -13.85 16.98 -11.62
N ALA A 73 -14.30 15.75 -11.81
CA ALA A 73 -15.70 15.40 -11.64
C ALA A 73 -16.18 15.67 -10.20
N TYR A 74 -15.36 15.32 -9.20
CA TYR A 74 -15.68 15.55 -7.80
C TYR A 74 -15.76 17.03 -7.45
N MET A 75 -14.82 17.85 -7.95
CA MET A 75 -14.84 19.29 -7.71
C MET A 75 -16.08 19.95 -8.34
N ALA A 76 -16.47 19.54 -9.55
CA ALA A 76 -17.69 20.03 -10.19
C ALA A 76 -18.97 19.64 -9.41
N GLN A 77 -19.06 18.38 -8.97
CA GLN A 77 -20.18 17.91 -8.16
C GLN A 77 -20.30 18.66 -6.83
N VAL A 78 -19.18 18.91 -6.17
CA VAL A 78 -19.12 19.67 -4.90
C VAL A 78 -19.45 21.14 -5.11
N GLU A 79 -18.95 21.76 -6.18
CA GLU A 79 -19.26 23.13 -6.54
C GLU A 79 -20.76 23.33 -6.79
N GLY A 80 -21.45 22.35 -7.41
CA GLY A 80 -22.90 22.36 -7.53
C GLY A 80 -23.62 22.48 -6.18
N VAL A 81 -23.14 21.76 -5.15
CA VAL A 81 -23.70 21.85 -3.79
C VAL A 81 -23.37 23.19 -3.12
N ILE A 82 -22.14 23.70 -3.30
CA ILE A 82 -21.73 25.01 -2.79
C ILE A 82 -22.60 26.13 -3.40
N ASN A 83 -22.99 25.98 -4.66
CA ASN A 83 -23.88 26.90 -5.38
C ASN A 83 -25.37 26.75 -5.02
N GLY A 84 -25.72 25.84 -4.10
CA GLY A 84 -27.07 25.67 -3.57
C GLY A 84 -27.91 24.57 -4.23
N THR A 85 -27.31 23.75 -5.10
CA THR A 85 -28.01 22.59 -5.68
C THR A 85 -27.94 21.40 -4.73
N TYR A 86 -29.05 21.05 -4.09
CA TYR A 86 -29.15 19.89 -3.19
C TYR A 86 -29.93 18.72 -3.79
N ASP A 87 -30.54 18.91 -4.97
CA ASP A 87 -31.18 17.84 -5.73
C ASP A 87 -30.11 16.99 -6.42
N TYR A 88 -29.91 15.77 -5.92
CA TYR A 88 -28.92 14.83 -6.43
C TYR A 88 -29.13 14.47 -7.91
N THR A 89 -30.36 14.59 -8.42
CA THR A 89 -30.63 14.33 -9.84
C THR A 89 -29.99 15.38 -10.76
N GLN A 90 -29.63 16.54 -10.21
CA GLN A 90 -29.02 17.67 -10.92
C GLN A 90 -27.51 17.80 -10.64
N LEU A 91 -26.98 17.06 -9.67
CA LEU A 91 -25.56 17.06 -9.33
C LEU A 91 -24.81 16.10 -10.25
N GLN A 92 -24.03 16.64 -11.18
CA GLN A 92 -23.27 15.86 -12.15
C GLN A 92 -21.93 16.54 -12.46
N GLY A 93 -20.91 15.73 -12.72
CA GLY A 93 -19.62 16.17 -13.24
C GLY A 93 -19.37 15.56 -14.62
N ASP A 94 -18.17 15.78 -15.17
CA ASP A 94 -17.78 15.30 -16.50
C ASP A 94 -17.88 13.77 -16.66
N THR A 95 -17.83 13.02 -15.56
CA THR A 95 -17.93 11.55 -15.54
C THR A 95 -19.34 11.03 -15.21
N GLY A 96 -20.32 11.93 -15.03
CA GLY A 96 -21.72 11.58 -14.76
C GLY A 96 -22.24 12.08 -13.40
N PRO A 97 -23.42 11.57 -12.97
CA PRO A 97 -24.11 12.05 -11.77
C PRO A 97 -23.35 11.73 -10.49
N LEU A 98 -23.58 12.53 -9.44
CA LEU A 98 -23.10 12.29 -8.10
C LEU A 98 -23.82 11.07 -7.52
N VAL A 99 -23.08 9.97 -7.35
CA VAL A 99 -23.59 8.71 -6.77
C VAL A 99 -23.19 8.51 -5.31
N TYR A 100 -22.31 9.36 -4.77
CA TYR A 100 -21.79 9.24 -3.42
C TYR A 100 -22.66 10.01 -2.41
N PRO A 101 -22.83 9.50 -1.18
CA PRO A 101 -23.67 10.15 -0.16
C PRO A 101 -23.07 11.47 0.34
N ALA A 102 -23.88 12.27 1.07
CA ALA A 102 -23.51 13.62 1.51
C ALA A 102 -22.19 13.71 2.33
N GLY A 103 -21.79 12.64 3.03
CA GLY A 103 -20.50 12.61 3.72
C GLY A 103 -19.31 12.83 2.78
N PHE A 104 -19.36 12.26 1.57
CA PHE A 104 -18.37 12.52 0.53
C PHE A 104 -18.33 14.01 0.16
N VAL A 105 -19.50 14.61 -0.06
CA VAL A 105 -19.62 16.03 -0.42
C VAL A 105 -18.99 16.91 0.65
N TYR A 106 -19.28 16.67 1.93
CA TYR A 106 -18.72 17.50 3.01
C TYR A 106 -17.20 17.36 3.14
N ILE A 107 -16.67 16.15 3.00
CA ILE A 107 -15.22 15.91 3.03
C ILE A 107 -14.55 16.62 1.84
N PHE A 108 -15.07 16.41 0.63
CA PHE A 108 -14.51 17.01 -0.58
C PHE A 108 -14.76 18.53 -0.68
N MET A 109 -15.77 19.06 -0.01
CA MET A 109 -15.96 20.51 0.18
C MET A 109 -14.83 21.11 1.02
N GLY A 110 -14.39 20.43 2.08
CA GLY A 110 -13.19 20.83 2.81
C GLY A 110 -11.95 20.85 1.91
N LEU A 111 -11.79 19.80 1.09
CA LEU A 111 -10.68 19.71 0.13
C LEU A 111 -10.76 20.79 -0.96
N TYR A 112 -11.96 21.10 -1.47
CA TYR A 112 -12.21 22.13 -2.45
C TYR A 112 -11.68 23.49 -1.96
N TYR A 113 -12.02 23.89 -0.73
CA TYR A 113 -11.49 25.13 -0.16
C TYR A 113 -9.98 25.06 0.12
N ALA A 114 -9.47 23.94 0.61
CA ALA A 114 -8.04 23.78 0.92
C ALA A 114 -7.13 23.80 -0.32
N THR A 115 -7.67 23.49 -1.50
CA THR A 115 -6.92 23.35 -2.76
C THR A 115 -7.19 24.49 -3.74
N GLY A 116 -7.69 25.62 -3.24
CA GLY A 116 -8.00 26.77 -4.10
C GLY A 116 -9.10 26.43 -5.11
N GLN A 117 -10.25 25.97 -4.62
CA GLN A 117 -11.40 25.54 -5.42
C GLN A 117 -11.11 24.32 -6.31
N GLY A 118 -10.25 23.41 -5.84
CA GLY A 118 -9.91 22.20 -6.60
C GLY A 118 -8.87 22.39 -7.69
N THR A 119 -8.26 23.57 -7.82
CA THR A 119 -7.29 23.87 -8.88
C THR A 119 -5.85 23.46 -8.52
N ASP A 120 -5.51 23.45 -7.23
CA ASP A 120 -4.19 23.03 -6.75
C ASP A 120 -4.13 21.51 -6.54
N ILE A 121 -3.89 20.81 -7.65
CA ILE A 121 -3.74 19.34 -7.66
C ILE A 121 -2.52 18.89 -6.85
N ARG A 122 -1.46 19.70 -6.78
CA ARG A 122 -0.25 19.35 -6.01
C ARG A 122 -0.56 19.33 -4.52
N MET A 123 -1.28 20.34 -4.03
CA MET A 123 -1.77 20.37 -2.66
C MET A 123 -2.66 19.16 -2.37
N ALA A 124 -3.60 18.84 -3.27
CA ALA A 124 -4.46 17.65 -3.12
C ALA A 124 -3.64 16.36 -3.00
N GLN A 125 -2.64 16.16 -3.87
CA GLN A 125 -1.74 15.01 -3.83
C GLN A 125 -0.99 14.89 -2.50
N HIS A 126 -0.51 16.00 -1.96
CA HIS A 126 0.16 16.00 -0.66
C HIS A 126 -0.79 15.68 0.49
N ILE A 127 -2.03 16.20 0.47
CA ILE A 127 -3.05 15.86 1.46
C ILE A 127 -3.34 14.35 1.44
N PHE A 128 -3.57 13.76 0.27
CA PHE A 128 -3.79 12.33 0.13
C PHE A 128 -2.57 11.50 0.52
N ALA A 129 -1.35 11.97 0.23
CA ALA A 129 -0.12 11.31 0.67
C ALA A 129 0.01 11.26 2.19
N VAL A 130 -0.28 12.38 2.89
CA VAL A 130 -0.28 12.41 4.35
C VAL A 130 -1.35 11.46 4.92
N LEU A 131 -2.56 11.48 4.36
CA LEU A 131 -3.64 10.57 4.77
C LEU A 131 -3.28 9.10 4.55
N TYR A 132 -2.66 8.78 3.41
CA TYR A 132 -2.15 7.44 3.10
C TYR A 132 -1.08 7.00 4.11
N LEU A 133 -0.07 7.83 4.37
CA LEU A 133 1.00 7.50 5.31
C LEU A 133 0.50 7.37 6.75
N ALA A 134 -0.46 8.21 7.16
CA ALA A 134 -1.08 8.12 8.47
C ALA A 134 -1.90 6.83 8.64
N THR A 135 -2.67 6.45 7.62
CA THR A 135 -3.43 5.18 7.65
C THR A 135 -2.48 3.98 7.64
N LEU A 136 -1.40 4.02 6.85
CA LEU A 136 -0.36 2.99 6.87
C LEU A 136 0.28 2.84 8.25
N LEU A 137 0.65 3.95 8.89
CA LEU A 137 1.19 3.94 10.24
C LEU A 137 0.20 3.32 11.24
N LEU A 138 -1.07 3.71 11.16
CA LEU A 138 -2.13 3.15 12.02
C LEU A 138 -2.25 1.64 11.83
N VAL A 139 -2.22 1.15 10.58
CA VAL A 139 -2.24 -0.28 10.28
C VAL A 139 -1.05 -1.00 10.90
N PHE A 140 0.16 -0.44 10.80
CA PHE A 140 1.34 -1.02 11.46
C PHE A 140 1.25 -1.02 12.98
N LEU A 141 0.68 0.02 13.58
CA LEU A 141 0.44 0.07 15.03
C LEU A 141 -0.55 -1.01 15.47
N ILE A 142 -1.62 -1.25 14.70
CA ILE A 142 -2.59 -2.33 14.97
C ILE A 142 -1.91 -3.70 14.90
N TYR A 143 -1.10 -3.94 13.87
CA TYR A 143 -0.36 -5.20 13.75
C TYR A 143 0.63 -5.39 14.90
N HIS A 144 1.34 -4.34 15.30
CA HIS A 144 2.24 -4.41 16.45
C HIS A 144 1.51 -4.70 17.77
N GLN A 145 0.30 -4.18 17.97
CA GLN A 145 -0.48 -4.46 19.19
C GLN A 145 -1.05 -5.88 19.22
N THR A 146 -1.29 -6.50 18.07
CA THR A 146 -1.98 -7.79 17.98
C THR A 146 -1.00 -8.98 17.95
N CYS A 147 0.26 -8.75 17.59
CA CYS A 147 1.33 -9.77 17.56
C CYS A 147 2.10 -9.85 18.88
#